data_AF-C9SUW1-F1
#
_entry.id   AF-C9SUW1-F1
#
_cell.length_a   1.000
_cell.length_b   1.000
_cell.length_c   1.000
_cell.angle_alpha   90.00
_cell.angle_beta   90.00
_cell.angle_gamma   90.00
#
_symmetry.space_group_name_H-M   'P 1'
#
loop_
_entity.id
_entity.type
_entity.pdbx_description
1 polymer ?
#
loop_
_entity_poly.entity_id
_entity_poly.type
_entity_poly.pdbx_seq_one_letter_code
_entity_poly.pdbx_strand_id
1 'polypeptide(L)'
;METSKMRELYATLLKDTLALAETVKPTRALHECCGSALANLLNLLSIGEFIKAVENLMDKTEIDLRRKVLRALEVRVEQEGTADATSRAALLGFLPQLTAAIRDTDDLKYKHTAVACVDKIAEKYGKKDLEAVAAAAATIAGPSCLGQPDTQLRVMTLLCLASLVDVLQDGILPVLALAVPQAILYIRQSLEAEDGDDQSSDLHNAGYSFITALAQHLPYMVTGAYLDQVLLASNASAEADLDDDASDSRLNCVRFLARKVEPKVFFAGLERNWEAAVAAGNEAPAHFGGVAGVLTGQLTRAGGSDKLDVGAHLIPALIELASAADSADHQKELNTAVLKHLRDERAGVRLAAVKCQQALTDKLGEEWLSALPEMLPYISELQDDDDEAVERETHRWIVKIEGVLGESLDSMLQ
;
A
#
# COMPACT_ATOMS: atom_id res chain seq x y z
N MET A 1 -32.38 -42.21 -13.80
CA MET A 1 -33.78 -41.85 -13.48
C MET A 1 -33.89 -41.18 -12.11
N GLU A 2 -33.23 -41.69 -11.07
CA GLU A 2 -33.25 -41.09 -9.72
C GLU A 2 -32.57 -39.71 -9.62
N THR A 3 -31.46 -39.48 -10.34
CA THR A 3 -30.77 -38.19 -10.39
C THR A 3 -31.59 -37.06 -11.03
N SER A 4 -32.42 -37.38 -12.01
CA SER A 4 -33.35 -36.41 -12.62
C SER A 4 -34.48 -36.03 -11.66
N LYS A 5 -34.98 -37.01 -10.89
CA LYS A 5 -36.05 -36.81 -9.91
C LYS A 5 -35.57 -36.03 -8.69
N MET A 6 -34.33 -36.25 -8.25
CA MET A 6 -33.65 -35.44 -7.23
C MET A 6 -33.51 -33.98 -7.67
N ARG A 7 -33.11 -33.73 -8.92
CA ARG A 7 -33.03 -32.37 -9.48
C ARG A 7 -34.39 -31.67 -9.56
N GLU A 8 -35.45 -32.37 -9.95
CA GLU A 8 -36.82 -31.81 -9.95
C GLU A 8 -37.33 -31.50 -8.54
N LEU A 9 -37.12 -32.40 -7.58
CA LEU A 9 -37.49 -32.18 -6.18
C LEU A 9 -36.72 -30.99 -5.59
N TYR A 10 -35.43 -30.90 -5.88
CA TYR A 10 -34.59 -29.80 -5.44
C TYR A 10 -35.01 -28.46 -6.06
N ALA A 11 -35.29 -28.43 -7.38
CA ALA A 11 -35.81 -27.24 -8.04
C ALA A 11 -37.17 -26.79 -7.49
N THR A 12 -38.03 -27.76 -7.15
CA THR A 12 -39.32 -27.50 -6.49
C THR A 12 -39.10 -26.93 -5.09
N LEU A 13 -38.21 -27.53 -4.31
CA LEU A 13 -37.88 -27.06 -2.97
C LEU A 13 -37.30 -25.64 -2.98
N LEU A 14 -36.45 -25.32 -3.96
CA LEU A 14 -35.89 -23.98 -4.13
C LEU A 14 -36.99 -22.96 -4.47
N LYS A 15 -37.87 -23.30 -5.42
CA LYS A 15 -39.02 -22.48 -5.81
C LYS A 15 -39.99 -22.26 -4.65
N ASP A 16 -40.29 -23.30 -3.88
CA ASP A 16 -41.21 -23.24 -2.75
C ASP A 16 -40.61 -22.44 -1.59
N THR A 17 -39.30 -22.55 -1.36
CA THR A 17 -38.59 -21.73 -0.36
C THR A 17 -38.56 -20.25 -0.76
N LEU A 18 -38.43 -19.95 -2.06
CA LEU A 18 -38.57 -18.61 -2.61
C LEU A 18 -39.98 -18.04 -2.45
N ALA A 19 -41.00 -18.81 -2.84
CA ALA A 19 -42.39 -18.42 -2.67
C ALA A 19 -42.73 -18.21 -1.18
N LEU A 20 -42.24 -19.09 -0.30
CA LEU A 20 -42.39 -18.94 1.14
C LEU A 20 -41.73 -17.65 1.63
N ALA A 21 -40.50 -17.34 1.19
CA ALA A 21 -39.79 -16.12 1.55
C ALA A 21 -40.58 -14.84 1.19
N GLU A 22 -41.27 -14.82 0.04
CA GLU A 22 -42.15 -13.72 -0.35
C GLU A 22 -43.40 -13.62 0.54
N THR A 23 -44.01 -14.75 0.89
CA THR A 23 -45.21 -14.75 1.75
C THR A 23 -44.93 -14.34 3.20
N VAL A 24 -43.76 -14.71 3.74
CA VAL A 24 -43.37 -14.39 5.13
C VAL A 24 -42.66 -13.04 5.29
N LYS A 25 -42.64 -12.22 4.23
CA LYS A 25 -42.06 -10.87 4.21
C LYS A 25 -42.47 -9.97 5.40
N PRO A 26 -43.71 -10.00 5.92
CA PRO A 26 -44.10 -9.18 7.07
C PRO A 26 -43.39 -9.58 8.38
N THR A 27 -42.93 -10.83 8.48
CA THR A 27 -42.38 -11.41 9.70
C THR A 27 -40.87 -11.59 9.54
N ARG A 28 -40.11 -10.58 10.00
CA ARG A 28 -38.65 -10.50 9.85
C ARG A 28 -37.92 -11.80 10.20
N ALA A 29 -38.23 -12.42 11.34
CA ALA A 29 -37.58 -13.67 11.78
C ALA A 29 -37.80 -14.85 10.81
N LEU A 30 -39.01 -15.02 10.28
CA LEU A 30 -39.31 -16.10 9.32
C LEU A 30 -38.65 -15.84 7.96
N HIS A 31 -38.62 -14.59 7.52
CA HIS A 31 -37.95 -14.19 6.28
C HIS A 31 -36.43 -14.34 6.36
N GLU A 32 -35.83 -14.10 7.53
CA GLU A 32 -34.42 -14.42 7.81
C GLU A 32 -34.15 -15.93 7.70
N CYS A 33 -34.97 -16.77 8.35
CA CYS A 33 -34.84 -18.23 8.25
C CYS A 33 -35.00 -18.77 6.82
N CYS A 34 -35.96 -18.27 6.04
CA CYS A 34 -36.15 -18.69 4.64
C CYS A 34 -34.95 -18.32 3.77
N GLY A 35 -34.35 -17.14 3.99
CA GLY A 35 -33.13 -16.74 3.30
C GLY A 35 -31.94 -17.64 3.62
N SER A 36 -31.75 -18.00 4.90
CA SER A 36 -30.71 -18.95 5.31
C SER A 36 -30.95 -20.36 4.75
N ALA A 37 -32.20 -20.81 4.73
CA ALA A 37 -32.57 -22.09 4.11
C ALA A 37 -32.25 -22.09 2.61
N LEU A 38 -32.59 -21.01 1.90
CA LEU A 38 -32.28 -20.86 0.48
C LEU A 38 -30.77 -20.87 0.21
N ALA A 39 -29.97 -20.16 1.01
CA ALA A 39 -28.52 -20.19 0.93
C ALA A 39 -27.95 -21.60 1.16
N ASN A 40 -28.42 -22.29 2.21
CA ASN A 40 -27.98 -23.66 2.51
C ASN A 40 -28.38 -24.66 1.43
N LEU A 41 -29.57 -24.50 0.85
CA LEU A 41 -30.00 -25.31 -0.27
C LEU A 41 -29.05 -25.09 -1.44
N LEU A 42 -28.84 -23.84 -1.85
CA LEU A 42 -27.94 -23.51 -2.96
C LEU A 42 -26.52 -24.05 -2.76
N ASN A 43 -26.03 -24.11 -1.52
CA ASN A 43 -24.72 -24.70 -1.18
C ASN A 43 -24.61 -26.21 -1.50
N LEU A 44 -25.72 -26.93 -1.67
CA LEU A 44 -25.73 -28.36 -2.05
C LEU A 44 -25.46 -28.60 -3.55
N LEU A 45 -25.58 -27.58 -4.41
CA LEU A 45 -25.35 -27.70 -5.85
C LEU A 45 -23.86 -27.77 -6.18
N SER A 46 -23.49 -28.16 -7.40
CA SER A 46 -22.17 -27.83 -7.97
C SER A 46 -22.09 -26.32 -8.25
N ILE A 47 -20.90 -25.71 -8.25
CA ILE A 47 -20.81 -24.24 -8.40
C ILE A 47 -21.33 -23.77 -9.77
N GLY A 48 -21.18 -24.58 -10.81
CA GLY A 48 -21.72 -24.27 -12.14
C GLY A 48 -23.25 -24.29 -12.18
N GLU A 49 -23.90 -25.20 -11.45
CA GLU A 49 -25.36 -25.22 -11.30
C GLU A 49 -25.84 -24.11 -10.36
N PHE A 50 -25.08 -23.81 -9.31
CA PHE A 50 -25.31 -22.69 -8.41
C PHE A 50 -25.34 -21.38 -9.19
N ILE A 51 -24.29 -21.09 -9.98
CA ILE A 51 -24.19 -19.84 -10.74
C ILE A 51 -25.39 -19.72 -11.66
N LYS A 52 -25.69 -20.72 -12.49
CA LYS A 52 -26.89 -20.71 -13.36
C LYS A 52 -28.20 -20.46 -12.61
N ALA A 53 -28.34 -20.99 -11.40
CA ALA A 53 -29.51 -20.71 -10.56
C ALA A 53 -29.52 -19.24 -10.10
N VAL A 54 -28.36 -18.71 -9.67
CA VAL A 54 -28.20 -17.30 -9.28
C VAL A 54 -28.45 -16.35 -10.45
N GLU A 55 -27.94 -16.63 -11.65
CA GLU A 55 -28.19 -15.81 -12.87
C GLU A 55 -29.69 -15.66 -13.12
N ASN A 56 -30.45 -16.77 -13.01
CA ASN A 56 -31.90 -16.76 -13.18
C ASN A 56 -32.66 -16.04 -12.05
N LEU A 57 -32.09 -16.02 -10.84
CA LEU A 57 -32.68 -15.39 -9.66
C LEU A 57 -32.41 -13.90 -9.61
N MET A 58 -31.27 -13.46 -10.12
CA MET A 58 -30.84 -12.06 -10.11
C MET A 58 -31.82 -11.14 -10.85
N ASP A 59 -32.48 -11.58 -11.91
CA ASP A 59 -33.43 -10.73 -12.64
C ASP A 59 -34.82 -10.69 -12.00
N LYS A 60 -35.20 -11.71 -11.22
CA LYS A 60 -36.60 -12.00 -10.89
C LYS A 60 -36.97 -11.80 -9.42
N THR A 61 -36.01 -11.52 -8.55
CA THR A 61 -36.21 -11.55 -7.09
C THR A 61 -35.97 -10.20 -6.41
N GLU A 62 -36.36 -10.05 -5.15
CA GLU A 62 -36.13 -8.83 -4.37
C GLU A 62 -34.66 -8.65 -3.95
N ILE A 63 -34.22 -7.40 -3.80
CA ILE A 63 -32.82 -7.02 -3.53
C ILE A 63 -32.26 -7.69 -2.26
N ASP A 64 -33.04 -7.80 -1.18
CA ASP A 64 -32.59 -8.45 0.06
C ASP A 64 -32.30 -9.95 -0.13
N LEU A 65 -33.07 -10.63 -0.98
CA LEU A 65 -32.83 -12.04 -1.31
C LEU A 65 -31.60 -12.16 -2.22
N ARG A 66 -31.48 -11.30 -3.23
CA ARG A 66 -30.27 -11.25 -4.07
C ARG A 66 -29.02 -11.02 -3.22
N ARG A 67 -29.07 -10.14 -2.21
CA ARG A 67 -27.95 -9.91 -1.28
C ARG A 67 -27.56 -11.17 -0.51
N LYS A 68 -28.52 -11.93 0.01
CA LYS A 68 -28.24 -13.19 0.72
C LYS A 68 -27.63 -14.24 -0.21
N VAL A 69 -28.12 -14.32 -1.44
CA VAL A 69 -27.58 -15.21 -2.47
C VAL A 69 -26.14 -14.83 -2.84
N LEU A 70 -25.83 -13.54 -2.99
CA LEU A 70 -24.46 -13.07 -3.23
C LEU A 70 -23.54 -13.36 -2.04
N ARG A 71 -23.98 -13.16 -0.79
CA ARG A 71 -23.18 -13.59 0.37
C ARG A 71 -22.92 -15.09 0.41
N ALA A 72 -23.90 -15.90 0.00
CA ALA A 72 -23.71 -17.34 -0.12
C ALA A 72 -22.69 -17.68 -1.22
N LEU A 73 -22.71 -16.95 -2.34
CA LEU A 73 -21.70 -17.06 -3.39
C LEU A 73 -20.31 -16.70 -2.86
N GLU A 74 -20.17 -15.60 -2.14
CA GLU A 74 -18.90 -15.14 -1.56
C GLU A 74 -18.24 -16.23 -0.69
N VAL A 75 -18.96 -16.75 0.31
CA VAL A 75 -18.48 -17.83 1.20
C VAL A 75 -18.12 -19.08 0.42
N ARG A 76 -18.88 -19.38 -0.63
CA ARG A 76 -18.66 -20.57 -1.45
C ARG A 76 -17.43 -20.43 -2.34
N VAL A 77 -17.22 -19.26 -2.94
CA VAL A 77 -16.02 -18.98 -3.76
C VAL A 77 -14.77 -19.14 -2.91
N GLU A 78 -14.80 -18.74 -1.64
CA GLU A 78 -13.69 -18.93 -0.71
C GLU A 78 -13.35 -20.42 -0.48
N GLN A 79 -14.35 -21.27 -0.28
CA GLN A 79 -14.19 -22.70 0.03
C GLN A 79 -13.80 -23.58 -1.18
N GLU A 80 -14.04 -23.12 -2.41
CA GLU A 80 -13.87 -23.95 -3.62
C GLU A 80 -12.38 -24.29 -3.95
N GLY A 81 -12.10 -25.35 -4.70
CA GLY A 81 -10.74 -25.61 -5.16
C GLY A 81 -10.30 -24.66 -6.30
N THR A 82 -9.01 -24.30 -6.39
CA THR A 82 -8.47 -23.57 -7.56
C THR A 82 -8.29 -24.46 -8.80
N ALA A 83 -8.36 -25.78 -8.63
CA ALA A 83 -8.05 -26.78 -9.65
C ALA A 83 -9.19 -27.04 -10.65
N ASP A 84 -10.46 -26.78 -10.27
CA ASP A 84 -11.59 -27.09 -11.12
C ASP A 84 -11.79 -26.03 -12.23
N ALA A 85 -11.49 -26.44 -13.46
CA ALA A 85 -11.61 -25.60 -14.64
C ALA A 85 -13.08 -25.23 -14.96
N THR A 86 -14.04 -26.09 -14.63
CA THR A 86 -15.46 -25.83 -14.91
C THR A 86 -16.04 -24.80 -13.96
N SER A 87 -15.74 -24.95 -12.66
CA SER A 87 -16.02 -23.95 -11.62
C SER A 87 -15.43 -22.59 -11.94
N ARG A 88 -14.16 -22.57 -12.35
CA ARG A 88 -13.47 -21.34 -12.74
C ARG A 88 -14.15 -20.64 -13.92
N ALA A 89 -14.44 -21.37 -14.99
CA ALA A 89 -15.06 -20.80 -16.19
C ALA A 89 -16.45 -20.20 -15.87
N ALA A 90 -17.23 -20.86 -15.01
CA ALA A 90 -18.53 -20.36 -14.59
C ALA A 90 -18.41 -19.07 -13.74
N LEU A 91 -17.46 -19.01 -12.79
CA LEU A 91 -17.25 -17.84 -11.94
C LEU A 91 -16.75 -16.62 -12.72
N LEU A 92 -15.78 -16.81 -13.62
CA LEU A 92 -15.28 -15.73 -14.47
C LEU A 92 -16.36 -15.26 -15.46
N GLY A 93 -17.14 -16.19 -16.02
CA GLY A 93 -18.29 -15.87 -16.88
C GLY A 93 -19.42 -15.13 -16.17
N PHE A 94 -19.46 -15.15 -14.84
CA PHE A 94 -20.45 -14.44 -14.02
C PHE A 94 -20.05 -12.99 -13.70
N LEU A 95 -18.77 -12.61 -13.85
CA LEU A 95 -18.30 -11.25 -13.58
C LEU A 95 -19.09 -10.17 -14.34
N PRO A 96 -19.41 -10.31 -15.65
CA PRO A 96 -20.21 -9.31 -16.36
C PRO A 96 -21.58 -9.05 -15.71
N GLN A 97 -22.23 -10.09 -15.19
CA GLN A 97 -23.52 -9.92 -14.51
C GLN A 97 -23.36 -9.22 -13.16
N LEU A 98 -22.30 -9.51 -12.39
CA LEU A 98 -21.99 -8.76 -11.17
C LEU A 98 -21.72 -7.28 -11.48
N THR A 99 -20.99 -6.98 -12.56
CA THR A 99 -20.73 -5.58 -12.95
C THR A 99 -21.99 -4.84 -13.41
N ALA A 100 -22.90 -5.52 -14.11
CA ALA A 100 -24.21 -4.97 -14.43
C ALA A 100 -25.03 -4.72 -13.16
N ALA A 101 -25.05 -5.69 -12.25
CA ALA A 101 -25.74 -5.58 -10.98
C ALA A 101 -25.23 -4.42 -10.12
N ILE A 102 -23.92 -4.13 -10.14
CA ILE A 102 -23.32 -2.96 -9.48
C ILE A 102 -23.78 -1.64 -10.13
N ARG A 103 -23.89 -1.60 -11.45
CA ARG A 103 -24.26 -0.40 -12.21
C ARG A 103 -25.75 -0.07 -12.11
N ASP A 104 -26.60 -1.09 -12.09
CA ASP A 104 -28.05 -0.93 -12.29
C ASP A 104 -28.84 -0.75 -10.98
N THR A 105 -28.18 -0.83 -9.83
CA THR A 105 -28.80 -0.68 -8.51
C THR A 105 -28.34 0.59 -7.79
N ASP A 106 -29.22 1.14 -6.96
CA ASP A 106 -28.89 2.22 -6.02
C ASP A 106 -28.65 1.70 -4.58
N ASP A 107 -28.91 0.42 -4.33
CA ASP A 107 -28.74 -0.17 -2.99
C ASP A 107 -27.25 -0.38 -2.66
N LEU A 108 -26.74 0.45 -1.74
CA LEU A 108 -25.33 0.44 -1.33
C LEU A 108 -24.89 -0.87 -0.69
N LYS A 109 -25.75 -1.54 0.09
CA LYS A 109 -25.44 -2.82 0.74
C LYS A 109 -25.31 -3.95 -0.28
N TYR A 110 -26.13 -3.90 -1.31
CA TYR A 110 -26.07 -4.83 -2.43
C TYR A 110 -24.80 -4.60 -3.26
N LYS A 111 -24.45 -3.34 -3.58
CA LYS A 111 -23.17 -3.00 -4.22
C LYS A 111 -21.98 -3.52 -3.42
N HIS A 112 -21.97 -3.29 -2.11
CA HIS A 112 -20.91 -3.79 -1.23
C HIS A 112 -20.74 -5.31 -1.34
N THR A 113 -21.85 -6.07 -1.29
CA THR A 113 -21.80 -7.54 -1.41
C THR A 113 -21.34 -7.99 -2.81
N ALA A 114 -21.76 -7.28 -3.86
CA ALA A 114 -21.34 -7.58 -5.23
C ALA A 114 -19.84 -7.30 -5.45
N VAL A 115 -19.30 -6.20 -4.90
CA VAL A 115 -17.87 -5.89 -4.94
C VAL A 115 -17.05 -6.95 -4.20
N ALA A 116 -17.50 -7.39 -3.02
CA ALA A 116 -16.84 -8.48 -2.28
C ALA A 116 -16.83 -9.80 -3.08
N CYS A 117 -17.92 -10.12 -3.79
CA CYS A 117 -17.94 -11.28 -4.69
C CYS A 117 -16.93 -11.14 -5.84
N VAL A 118 -16.84 -9.95 -6.47
CA VAL A 118 -15.86 -9.69 -7.53
C VAL A 118 -14.43 -9.84 -7.01
N ASP A 119 -14.15 -9.30 -5.82
CA ASP A 119 -12.85 -9.40 -5.16
C ASP A 119 -12.42 -10.87 -4.98
N LYS A 120 -13.28 -11.69 -4.37
CA LYS A 120 -13.00 -13.12 -4.15
C LYS A 120 -12.83 -13.92 -5.43
N ILE A 121 -13.61 -13.61 -6.47
CA ILE A 121 -13.47 -14.27 -7.78
C ILE A 121 -12.13 -13.87 -8.42
N ALA A 122 -11.79 -12.59 -8.39
CA ALA A 122 -10.59 -12.05 -9.01
C ALA A 122 -9.31 -12.51 -8.31
N GLU A 123 -9.27 -12.49 -6.97
CA GLU A 123 -8.15 -12.98 -6.17
C GLU A 123 -7.83 -14.45 -6.50
N LYS A 124 -8.87 -15.28 -6.62
CA LYS A 124 -8.71 -16.72 -6.78
C LYS A 124 -8.48 -17.18 -8.22
N TYR A 125 -9.14 -16.52 -9.18
CA TYR A 125 -9.18 -16.99 -10.57
C TYR A 125 -8.78 -15.93 -11.60
N GLY A 126 -8.57 -14.68 -11.19
CA GLY A 126 -8.42 -13.55 -12.11
C GLY A 126 -7.21 -13.65 -13.04
N LYS A 127 -6.13 -14.32 -12.63
CA LYS A 127 -4.95 -14.59 -13.47
C LYS A 127 -5.26 -15.45 -14.71
N LYS A 128 -6.46 -16.00 -14.85
CA LYS A 128 -6.90 -16.82 -15.99
C LYS A 128 -7.74 -16.05 -17.01
N ASP A 129 -8.30 -14.91 -16.63
CA ASP A 129 -9.07 -14.02 -17.52
C ASP A 129 -8.89 -12.57 -17.06
N LEU A 130 -7.76 -11.98 -17.47
CA LEU A 130 -7.40 -10.62 -17.09
C LEU A 130 -8.34 -9.57 -17.69
N GLU A 131 -8.94 -9.86 -18.85
CA GLU A 131 -9.83 -8.94 -19.56
C GLU A 131 -11.15 -8.77 -18.80
N ALA A 132 -11.77 -9.88 -18.38
CA ALA A 132 -13.00 -9.84 -17.59
C ALA A 132 -12.77 -9.13 -16.24
N VAL A 133 -11.64 -9.39 -15.58
CA VAL A 133 -11.30 -8.76 -14.30
C VAL A 133 -10.98 -7.26 -14.47
N ALA A 134 -10.28 -6.86 -15.55
CA ALA A 134 -10.02 -5.45 -15.84
C ALA A 134 -11.32 -4.67 -16.11
N ALA A 135 -12.28 -5.27 -16.83
CA ALA A 135 -13.60 -4.66 -17.04
C ALA A 135 -14.37 -4.49 -15.73
N ALA A 136 -14.28 -5.45 -14.81
CA ALA A 136 -14.86 -5.35 -13.48
C ALA A 136 -14.19 -4.26 -12.64
N ALA A 137 -12.85 -4.21 -12.65
CA ALA A 137 -12.05 -3.18 -11.97
C ALA A 137 -12.41 -1.76 -12.45
N ALA A 138 -12.62 -1.58 -13.76
CA ALA A 138 -13.03 -0.29 -14.32
C ALA A 138 -14.42 0.16 -13.85
N THR A 139 -15.36 -0.79 -13.68
CA THR A 139 -16.70 -0.50 -13.13
C THR A 139 -16.60 -0.11 -11.65
N ILE A 140 -15.75 -0.80 -10.89
CA ILE A 140 -15.52 -0.58 -9.47
C ILE A 140 -14.82 0.77 -9.20
N ALA A 141 -13.80 1.15 -9.98
CA ALA A 141 -13.17 2.46 -9.86
C ALA A 141 -14.05 3.62 -10.34
N GLY A 142 -15.12 3.32 -11.07
CA GLY A 142 -16.03 4.31 -11.65
C GLY A 142 -16.98 4.98 -10.65
N PRO A 143 -17.89 5.83 -11.16
CA PRO A 143 -18.86 6.58 -10.34
C PRO A 143 -19.91 5.70 -9.64
N SER A 144 -20.07 4.45 -10.07
CA SER A 144 -21.03 3.52 -9.47
C SER A 144 -20.60 3.00 -8.10
N CYS A 145 -19.29 2.97 -7.81
CA CYS A 145 -18.72 2.48 -6.56
C CYS A 145 -17.80 3.54 -5.93
N LEU A 146 -16.55 3.69 -6.39
CA LEU A 146 -15.58 4.58 -5.77
C LEU A 146 -16.12 6.01 -5.65
N GLY A 147 -16.82 6.52 -6.69
CA GLY A 147 -17.41 7.86 -6.69
C GLY A 147 -18.69 8.05 -5.85
N GLN A 148 -19.19 7.02 -5.16
CA GLN A 148 -20.38 7.14 -4.31
C GLN A 148 -20.08 7.91 -3.02
N PRO A 149 -21.09 8.49 -2.34
CA PRO A 149 -20.89 9.21 -1.08
C PRO A 149 -20.64 8.29 0.13
N ASP A 150 -20.93 6.99 0.01
CA ASP A 150 -20.87 6.04 1.11
C ASP A 150 -19.43 5.63 1.46
N THR A 151 -18.99 5.95 2.68
CA THR A 151 -17.62 5.69 3.16
C THR A 151 -17.30 4.19 3.19
N GLN A 152 -18.22 3.35 3.65
CA GLN A 152 -18.00 1.90 3.73
C GLN A 152 -17.79 1.28 2.33
N LEU A 153 -18.55 1.73 1.34
CA LEU A 153 -18.36 1.31 -0.05
C LEU A 153 -17.02 1.79 -0.63
N ARG A 154 -16.58 3.01 -0.29
CA ARG A 154 -15.25 3.54 -0.70
C ARG A 154 -14.12 2.70 -0.12
N VAL A 155 -14.16 2.39 1.18
CA VAL A 155 -13.20 1.52 1.87
C VAL A 155 -13.09 0.18 1.16
N MET A 156 -14.23 -0.51 1.00
CA MET A 156 -14.28 -1.83 0.35
C MET A 156 -13.77 -1.77 -1.10
N THR A 157 -14.11 -0.71 -1.82
CA THR A 157 -13.67 -0.50 -3.20
C THR A 157 -12.16 -0.30 -3.30
N LEU A 158 -11.55 0.50 -2.43
CA LEU A 158 -10.10 0.71 -2.41
C LEU A 158 -9.34 -0.56 -2.06
N LEU A 159 -9.82 -1.33 -1.08
CA LEU A 159 -9.23 -2.62 -0.71
C LEU A 159 -9.33 -3.64 -1.85
N CYS A 160 -10.49 -3.71 -2.52
CA CYS A 160 -10.65 -4.54 -3.71
C CYS A 160 -9.71 -4.09 -4.84
N LEU A 161 -9.62 -2.79 -5.12
CA LEU A 161 -8.68 -2.30 -6.14
C LEU A 161 -7.23 -2.62 -5.77
N ALA A 162 -6.86 -2.60 -4.48
CA ALA A 162 -5.54 -2.97 -4.00
C ALA A 162 -5.21 -4.44 -4.30
N SER A 163 -6.14 -5.36 -4.03
CA SER A 163 -5.98 -6.79 -4.35
C SER A 163 -5.84 -7.00 -5.88
N LEU A 164 -6.61 -6.22 -6.66
CA LEU A 164 -6.61 -6.31 -8.11
C LEU A 164 -5.31 -5.80 -8.75
N VAL A 165 -4.54 -4.91 -8.09
CA VAL A 165 -3.22 -4.49 -8.57
C VAL A 165 -2.29 -5.70 -8.71
N ASP A 166 -2.25 -6.61 -7.73
CA ASP A 166 -1.41 -7.82 -7.80
C ASP A 166 -1.89 -8.78 -8.90
N VAL A 167 -3.21 -8.93 -9.05
CA VAL A 167 -3.81 -9.86 -10.02
C VAL A 167 -3.60 -9.41 -11.46
N LEU A 168 -3.85 -8.13 -11.75
CA LEU A 168 -3.88 -7.58 -13.10
C LEU A 168 -2.53 -7.04 -13.58
N GLN A 169 -1.65 -6.60 -12.67
CA GLN A 169 -0.38 -5.94 -13.00
C GLN A 169 -0.60 -4.84 -14.06
N ASP A 170 0.09 -4.88 -15.20
CA ASP A 170 -0.01 -3.87 -16.26
C ASP A 170 -1.44 -3.75 -16.85
N GLY A 171 -2.30 -4.76 -16.69
CA GLY A 171 -3.70 -4.72 -17.14
C GLY A 171 -4.57 -3.70 -16.41
N ILE A 172 -4.16 -3.23 -15.22
CA ILE A 172 -4.95 -2.29 -14.40
C ILE A 172 -4.68 -0.82 -14.72
N LEU A 173 -3.70 -0.52 -15.60
CA LEU A 173 -3.23 0.84 -15.86
C LEU A 173 -4.34 1.88 -16.14
N PRO A 174 -5.36 1.61 -16.98
CA PRO A 174 -6.43 2.59 -17.21
C PRO A 174 -7.26 2.88 -15.96
N VAL A 175 -7.43 1.90 -15.09
CA VAL A 175 -8.19 1.99 -13.83
C VAL A 175 -7.40 2.83 -12.81
N LEU A 176 -6.09 2.64 -12.74
CA LEU A 176 -5.21 3.39 -11.83
C LEU A 176 -5.23 4.90 -12.08
N ALA A 177 -5.29 5.32 -13.35
CA ALA A 177 -5.35 6.74 -13.70
C ALA A 177 -6.58 7.45 -13.11
N LEU A 178 -7.66 6.72 -12.87
CA LEU A 178 -8.88 7.22 -12.24
C LEU A 178 -8.85 7.05 -10.71
N ALA A 179 -8.40 5.88 -10.24
CA ALA A 179 -8.48 5.50 -8.83
C ALA A 179 -7.43 6.18 -7.94
N VAL A 180 -6.20 6.39 -8.43
CA VAL A 180 -5.10 6.97 -7.63
C VAL A 180 -5.43 8.40 -7.17
N PRO A 181 -5.87 9.33 -8.03
CA PRO A 181 -6.27 10.66 -7.58
C PRO A 181 -7.42 10.64 -6.56
N GLN A 182 -8.39 9.73 -6.72
CA GLN A 182 -9.50 9.58 -5.79
C GLN A 182 -9.04 9.03 -4.44
N ALA A 183 -8.15 8.04 -4.41
CA ALA A 183 -7.59 7.51 -3.17
C ALA A 183 -6.85 8.59 -2.38
N ILE A 184 -6.03 9.40 -3.05
CA ILE A 184 -5.33 10.54 -2.42
C ILE A 184 -6.32 11.58 -1.89
N LEU A 185 -7.38 11.87 -2.65
CA LEU A 185 -8.44 12.77 -2.21
C LEU A 185 -9.16 12.23 -0.97
N TYR A 186 -9.44 10.92 -0.91
CA TYR A 186 -10.06 10.29 0.26
C TYR A 186 -9.17 10.25 1.48
N ILE A 187 -7.86 10.01 1.32
CA ILE A 187 -6.90 10.14 2.43
C ILE A 187 -6.95 11.56 3.01
N ARG A 188 -7.03 12.59 2.16
CA ARG A 188 -7.10 13.98 2.65
C ARG A 188 -8.43 14.28 3.33
N GLN A 189 -9.54 13.82 2.75
CA GLN A 189 -10.88 14.02 3.32
C GLN A 189 -11.05 13.33 4.67
N SER A 190 -10.44 12.15 4.87
CA SER A 190 -10.51 11.46 6.16
C SER A 190 -9.83 12.24 7.29
N LEU A 191 -8.92 13.17 6.99
CA LEU A 191 -8.27 14.03 7.98
C LEU A 191 -9.13 15.24 8.39
N GLU A 192 -10.19 15.54 7.64
CA GLU A 192 -11.12 16.65 7.92
C GLU A 192 -12.28 16.21 8.84
N ALA A 193 -12.38 14.91 9.15
CA ALA A 193 -13.42 14.35 9.98
C ALA A 193 -13.20 14.67 11.47
N GLU A 194 -14.28 14.64 12.27
CA GLU A 194 -14.20 14.83 13.72
C GLU A 194 -13.48 13.65 14.40
N ASP A 195 -12.74 13.93 15.47
CA ASP A 195 -11.98 12.93 16.23
C ASP A 195 -12.87 11.77 16.69
N GLY A 196 -12.47 10.53 16.35
CA GLY A 196 -13.17 9.30 16.74
C GLY A 196 -14.18 8.75 15.72
N ASP A 197 -14.17 9.21 14.47
CA ASP A 197 -14.92 8.55 13.39
C ASP A 197 -14.16 7.35 12.81
N ASP A 198 -14.50 6.14 13.31
CA ASP A 198 -13.92 4.87 12.84
C ASP A 198 -13.99 4.72 11.31
N GLN A 199 -15.05 5.22 10.66
CA GLN A 199 -15.21 5.09 9.20
C GLN A 199 -14.20 5.94 8.43
N SER A 200 -13.80 7.09 9.00
CA SER A 200 -12.79 7.96 8.40
C SER A 200 -11.39 7.38 8.58
N SER A 201 -11.08 6.74 9.72
CA SER A 201 -9.83 5.98 9.90
C SER A 201 -9.74 4.79 8.92
N ASP A 202 -10.83 4.04 8.76
CA ASP A 202 -10.89 2.94 7.78
C ASP A 202 -10.64 3.44 6.34
N LEU A 203 -11.20 4.61 5.98
CA LEU A 203 -11.02 5.21 4.66
C LEU A 203 -9.57 5.66 4.43
N HIS A 204 -8.96 6.28 5.44
CA HIS A 204 -7.55 6.64 5.45
C HIS A 204 -6.67 5.40 5.19
N ASN A 205 -6.90 4.32 5.93
CA ASN A 205 -6.10 3.10 5.89
C ASN A 205 -6.28 2.34 4.57
N ALA A 206 -7.50 2.29 4.04
CA ALA A 206 -7.77 1.72 2.73
C ALA A 206 -7.09 2.50 1.60
N GLY A 207 -7.07 3.83 1.69
CA GLY A 207 -6.34 4.69 0.75
C GLY A 207 -4.84 4.38 0.72
N TYR A 208 -4.19 4.35 1.89
CA TYR A 208 -2.77 4.01 1.99
C TYR A 208 -2.47 2.57 1.58
N SER A 209 -3.35 1.62 1.88
CA SER A 209 -3.21 0.23 1.44
C SER A 209 -3.22 0.11 -0.09
N PHE A 210 -4.10 0.86 -0.77
CA PHE A 210 -4.14 0.91 -2.22
C PHE A 210 -2.87 1.52 -2.84
N ILE A 211 -2.38 2.65 -2.31
CA ILE A 211 -1.13 3.26 -2.77
C ILE A 211 0.08 2.35 -2.49
N THR A 212 0.07 1.63 -1.36
CA THR A 212 1.10 0.63 -1.04
C THR A 212 1.12 -0.50 -2.06
N ALA A 213 -0.05 -1.05 -2.43
CA ALA A 213 -0.17 -2.07 -3.46
C ALA A 213 0.36 -1.57 -4.82
N LEU A 214 0.05 -0.32 -5.18
CA LEU A 214 0.62 0.32 -6.37
C LEU A 214 2.15 0.38 -6.32
N ALA A 215 2.73 0.86 -5.22
CA ALA A 215 4.18 0.97 -5.06
C ALA A 215 4.88 -0.41 -5.06
N GLN A 216 4.22 -1.43 -4.51
CA GLN A 216 4.76 -2.79 -4.42
C GLN A 216 4.81 -3.49 -5.78
N HIS A 217 3.73 -3.39 -6.57
CA HIS A 217 3.56 -4.17 -7.79
C HIS A 217 3.88 -3.37 -9.07
N LEU A 218 3.67 -2.05 -9.07
CA LEU A 218 3.83 -1.17 -10.24
C LEU A 218 4.56 0.14 -9.87
N PRO A 219 5.79 0.09 -9.32
CA PRO A 219 6.49 1.29 -8.84
C PRO A 219 6.74 2.35 -9.91
N TYR A 220 6.86 1.94 -11.18
CA TYR A 220 7.07 2.86 -12.31
C TYR A 220 5.87 3.78 -12.58
N MET A 221 4.67 3.43 -12.08
CA MET A 221 3.46 4.25 -12.20
C MET A 221 3.42 5.41 -11.20
N VAL A 222 4.25 5.36 -10.17
CA VAL A 222 4.35 6.45 -9.18
C VAL A 222 5.13 7.60 -9.82
N THR A 223 4.41 8.44 -10.55
CA THR A 223 4.96 9.66 -11.14
C THR A 223 5.32 10.67 -10.07
N GLY A 224 6.19 11.64 -10.38
CA GLY A 224 6.52 12.73 -9.47
C GLY A 224 5.29 13.49 -8.95
N ALA A 225 4.28 13.69 -9.80
CA ALA A 225 3.05 14.37 -9.40
C ALA A 225 2.21 13.57 -8.38
N TYR A 226 2.08 12.25 -8.56
CA TYR A 226 1.40 11.40 -7.59
C TYR A 226 2.19 11.29 -6.29
N LEU A 227 3.51 11.12 -6.39
CA LEU A 227 4.37 11.08 -5.22
C LEU A 227 4.24 12.36 -4.39
N ASP A 228 4.27 13.52 -5.03
CA ASP A 228 4.15 14.81 -4.34
C ASP A 228 2.84 14.90 -3.55
N GLN A 229 1.72 14.53 -4.17
CA GLN A 229 0.42 14.57 -3.50
C GLN A 229 0.31 13.54 -2.36
N VAL A 230 0.90 12.36 -2.50
CA VAL A 230 0.95 11.35 -1.43
C VAL A 230 1.79 11.85 -0.26
N LEU A 231 2.97 12.44 -0.52
CA LEU A 231 3.83 12.99 0.53
C LEU A 231 3.15 14.14 1.28
N LEU A 232 2.46 15.04 0.57
CA LEU A 232 1.68 16.11 1.21
C LEU A 232 0.57 15.54 2.11
N ALA A 233 -0.16 14.52 1.64
CA ALA A 233 -1.19 13.86 2.43
C ALA A 233 -0.59 13.11 3.63
N SER A 234 0.60 12.53 3.49
CA SER A 234 1.33 11.87 4.58
C SER A 234 1.79 12.85 5.65
N ASN A 235 2.31 14.01 5.26
CA ASN A 235 2.70 15.05 6.22
C ASN A 235 1.50 15.55 7.02
N ALA A 236 0.36 15.78 6.36
CA ALA A 236 -0.87 16.17 7.04
C ALA A 236 -1.40 15.06 7.97
N SER A 237 -1.33 13.80 7.54
CA SER A 237 -1.73 12.64 8.34
C SER A 237 -0.85 12.44 9.58
N ALA A 238 0.44 12.79 9.51
CA ALA A 238 1.35 12.69 10.64
C ALA A 238 0.97 13.64 11.79
N GLU A 239 0.36 14.79 11.49
CA GLU A 239 -0.02 15.80 12.50
C GLU A 239 -1.47 15.65 12.99
N ALA A 240 -2.25 14.76 12.39
CA ALA A 240 -3.68 14.63 12.63
C ALA A 240 -4.03 13.80 13.88
N ASP A 241 -3.06 13.47 14.74
CA ASP A 241 -3.22 12.68 15.99
C ASP A 241 -4.15 11.45 15.81
N LEU A 242 -3.88 10.67 14.75
CA LEU A 242 -4.65 9.47 14.41
C LEU A 242 -4.19 8.26 15.24
N ASP A 243 -5.00 7.20 15.20
CA ASP A 243 -4.68 5.92 15.84
C ASP A 243 -3.38 5.27 15.31
N ASP A 244 -2.85 4.31 16.07
CA ASP A 244 -1.63 3.59 15.73
C ASP A 244 -1.76 2.86 14.37
N ASP A 245 -2.94 2.33 14.05
CA ASP A 245 -3.22 1.62 12.79
C ASP A 245 -3.10 2.56 11.58
N ALA A 246 -3.54 3.81 11.70
CA ALA A 246 -3.38 4.84 10.68
C ALA A 246 -1.93 5.27 10.52
N SER A 247 -1.21 5.43 11.62
CA SER A 247 0.22 5.72 11.59
C SER A 247 1.03 4.60 10.93
N ASP A 248 0.72 3.34 11.24
CA ASP A 248 1.36 2.16 10.62
C ASP A 248 1.04 2.06 9.13
N SER A 249 -0.21 2.29 8.73
CA SER A 249 -0.63 2.30 7.33
C SER A 249 0.11 3.37 6.51
N ARG A 250 0.20 4.60 7.05
CA ARG A 250 0.96 5.72 6.46
C ARG A 250 2.44 5.37 6.33
N LEU A 251 3.08 4.94 7.43
CA LEU A 251 4.51 4.63 7.47
C LEU A 251 4.87 3.48 6.52
N ASN A 252 4.04 2.44 6.46
CA ASN A 252 4.23 1.32 5.55
C ASN A 252 4.24 1.80 4.09
N CYS A 253 3.27 2.63 3.70
CA CYS A 253 3.18 3.21 2.36
C CYS A 253 4.44 4.02 2.01
N VAL A 254 4.83 4.97 2.86
CA VAL A 254 6.02 5.81 2.62
C VAL A 254 7.29 4.96 2.51
N ARG A 255 7.45 3.92 3.34
CA ARG A 255 8.58 2.99 3.27
C ARG A 255 8.60 2.20 1.96
N PHE A 256 7.45 1.74 1.47
CA PHE A 256 7.38 1.06 0.17
C PHE A 256 7.73 2.01 -0.98
N LEU A 257 7.23 3.25 -0.95
CA LEU A 257 7.56 4.27 -1.93
C LEU A 257 9.07 4.53 -1.95
N ALA A 258 9.68 4.78 -0.78
CA ALA A 258 11.12 5.01 -0.65
C ALA A 258 11.97 3.83 -1.17
N ARG A 259 11.50 2.59 -1.00
CA ARG A 259 12.23 1.37 -1.40
C ARG A 259 12.05 1.00 -2.87
N LYS A 260 10.90 1.31 -3.46
CA LYS A 260 10.49 0.76 -4.77
C LYS A 260 10.46 1.81 -5.89
N VAL A 261 10.17 3.07 -5.58
CA VAL A 261 10.17 4.16 -6.57
C VAL A 261 11.60 4.47 -6.98
N GLU A 262 11.77 4.92 -8.23
CA GLU A 262 13.08 5.36 -8.73
C GLU A 262 13.67 6.43 -7.79
N PRO A 263 14.91 6.26 -7.29
CA PRO A 263 15.49 7.18 -6.31
C PRO A 263 15.44 8.64 -6.77
N LYS A 264 15.74 8.91 -8.04
CA LYS A 264 15.71 10.27 -8.59
C LYS A 264 14.33 10.92 -8.45
N VAL A 265 13.26 10.18 -8.72
CA VAL A 265 11.88 10.67 -8.60
C VAL A 265 11.55 10.88 -7.12
N PHE A 266 11.95 9.95 -6.26
CA PHE A 266 11.69 10.01 -4.83
C PHE A 266 12.38 11.20 -4.15
N PHE A 267 13.69 11.36 -4.36
CA PHE A 267 14.47 12.47 -3.83
C PHE A 267 13.98 13.82 -4.32
N ALA A 268 13.69 13.96 -5.62
CA ALA A 268 13.16 15.20 -6.16
C ALA A 268 11.78 15.52 -5.55
N GLY A 269 10.97 14.50 -5.25
CA GLY A 269 9.71 14.66 -4.52
C GLY A 269 9.93 15.12 -3.08
N LEU A 270 10.86 14.52 -2.35
CA LEU A 270 11.22 14.96 -1.00
C LEU A 270 11.69 16.42 -0.99
N GLU A 271 12.59 16.80 -1.90
CA GLU A 271 13.10 18.16 -2.02
C GLU A 271 11.97 19.17 -2.26
N ARG A 272 11.05 18.87 -3.19
CA ARG A 272 9.90 19.74 -3.49
C ARG A 272 8.91 19.87 -2.32
N ASN A 273 8.75 18.81 -1.53
CA ASN A 273 7.78 18.79 -0.43
C ASN A 273 8.40 19.10 0.94
N TRP A 274 9.71 19.39 0.99
CA TRP A 274 10.41 19.62 2.24
C TRP A 274 9.85 20.81 3.01
N GLU A 275 9.67 21.95 2.32
CA GLU A 275 9.10 23.16 2.95
C GLU A 275 7.69 22.90 3.49
N ALA A 276 6.88 22.13 2.75
CA ALA A 276 5.53 21.77 3.18
C ALA A 276 5.53 20.78 4.37
N ALA A 277 6.52 19.89 4.45
CA ALA A 277 6.70 18.99 5.59
C ALA A 277 7.05 19.78 6.86
N VAL A 278 8.02 20.70 6.76
CA VAL A 278 8.43 21.57 7.88
C VAL A 278 7.27 22.49 8.32
N ALA A 279 6.46 22.97 7.37
CA ALA A 279 5.29 23.79 7.68
C ALA A 279 4.13 23.01 8.30
N ALA A 280 4.05 21.69 8.09
CA ALA A 280 2.98 20.85 8.63
C ALA A 280 3.14 20.61 10.15
N GLY A 281 4.37 20.32 10.61
CA GLY A 281 4.67 20.20 12.05
C GLY A 281 5.87 19.29 12.36
N ASN A 282 6.03 18.97 13.66
CA ASN A 282 7.21 18.30 14.22
C ASN A 282 7.09 16.77 14.30
N GLU A 283 5.94 16.17 13.93
CA GLU A 283 5.74 14.72 13.81
C GLU A 283 5.94 14.19 12.39
N ALA A 284 5.81 15.03 11.35
CA ALA A 284 6.28 14.70 10.00
C ALA A 284 7.76 14.19 9.95
N PRO A 285 8.69 14.66 10.81
CA PRO A 285 10.01 14.07 11.04
C PRO A 285 10.05 12.61 11.57
N ALA A 286 8.98 11.97 12.01
CA ALA A 286 9.00 10.51 12.23
C ALA A 286 9.24 9.73 10.92
N HIS A 287 8.97 10.37 9.77
CA HIS A 287 9.39 9.90 8.45
C HIS A 287 10.89 10.07 8.20
N PHE A 288 11.59 10.95 8.94
CA PHE A 288 13.03 11.13 8.86
C PHE A 288 13.76 9.81 9.10
N GLY A 289 13.49 9.11 10.21
CA GLY A 289 14.16 7.82 10.49
C GLY A 289 13.92 6.76 9.41
N GLY A 290 12.69 6.71 8.88
CA GLY A 290 12.33 5.84 7.77
C GLY A 290 13.04 6.18 6.46
N VAL A 291 13.10 7.46 6.10
CA VAL A 291 13.79 7.96 4.91
C VAL A 291 15.29 7.82 5.09
N ALA A 292 15.88 8.39 6.15
CA ALA A 292 17.27 8.27 6.53
C ALA A 292 17.77 6.83 6.43
N GLY A 293 17.08 5.87 7.05
CA GLY A 293 17.46 4.45 6.99
C GLY A 293 17.42 3.85 5.58
N VAL A 294 16.47 4.25 4.73
CA VAL A 294 16.42 3.79 3.33
C VAL A 294 17.52 4.43 2.49
N LEU A 295 17.79 5.73 2.70
CA LEU A 295 18.80 6.49 1.98
C LEU A 295 20.21 6.01 2.34
N THR A 296 20.52 5.88 3.63
CA THR A 296 21.81 5.31 4.06
C THR A 296 21.95 3.87 3.58
N GLY A 297 20.87 3.09 3.57
CA GLY A 297 20.86 1.76 2.97
C GLY A 297 21.29 1.72 1.49
N GLN A 298 21.07 2.79 0.71
CA GLN A 298 21.55 2.87 -0.69
C GLN A 298 23.08 2.96 -0.79
N LEU A 299 23.81 3.32 0.28
CA LEU A 299 25.28 3.29 0.29
C LEU A 299 25.83 1.89 -0.01
N THR A 300 25.07 0.83 0.31
CA THR A 300 25.43 -0.56 -0.02
C THR A 300 25.49 -0.85 -1.52
N ARG A 301 24.97 0.05 -2.36
CA ARG A 301 25.04 -0.04 -3.82
C ARG A 301 26.28 0.67 -4.40
N ALA A 302 27.06 1.36 -3.57
CA ALA A 302 28.32 1.96 -3.97
C ALA A 302 29.32 0.87 -4.40
N GLY A 303 29.77 0.95 -5.66
CA GLY A 303 30.70 -0.03 -6.24
C GLY A 303 30.05 -1.16 -7.06
N GLY A 304 28.73 -1.17 -7.21
CA GLY A 304 28.02 -2.05 -8.16
C GLY A 304 28.09 -1.55 -9.61
N SER A 305 27.81 -2.42 -10.59
CA SER A 305 27.71 -2.06 -12.01
C SER A 305 26.49 -1.20 -12.37
N ASP A 306 25.59 -0.97 -11.41
CA ASP A 306 24.37 -0.20 -11.61
C ASP A 306 24.63 1.31 -11.50
N LYS A 307 24.07 2.06 -12.44
CA LYS A 307 24.31 3.48 -12.74
C LYS A 307 23.78 4.47 -11.68
N LEU A 308 23.87 4.16 -10.38
CA LEU A 308 23.64 5.17 -9.35
C LEU A 308 24.99 5.77 -8.97
N ASP A 309 25.25 6.99 -9.41
CA ASP A 309 26.39 7.76 -8.92
C ASP A 309 26.10 8.22 -7.49
N VAL A 310 26.53 7.39 -6.55
CA VAL A 310 26.40 7.59 -5.10
C VAL A 310 27.01 8.93 -4.67
N GLY A 311 28.10 9.35 -5.32
CA GLY A 311 28.74 10.63 -5.03
C GLY A 311 27.93 11.82 -5.55
N ALA A 312 27.34 11.71 -6.74
CA ALA A 312 26.66 12.82 -7.38
C ALA A 312 25.22 13.07 -6.88
N HIS A 313 24.52 12.06 -6.37
CA HIS A 313 23.10 12.19 -6.02
C HIS A 313 22.76 11.80 -4.59
N LEU A 314 23.36 10.71 -4.07
CA LEU A 314 22.99 10.21 -2.74
C LEU A 314 23.59 11.07 -1.62
N ILE A 315 24.88 11.41 -1.71
CA ILE A 315 25.56 12.25 -0.72
C ILE A 315 24.88 13.62 -0.60
N PRO A 316 24.60 14.38 -1.70
CA PRO A 316 23.85 15.63 -1.61
C PRO A 316 22.49 15.48 -0.95
N ALA A 317 21.73 14.42 -1.27
CA ALA A 317 20.42 14.20 -0.66
C ALA A 317 20.50 13.92 0.85
N LEU A 318 21.50 13.17 1.30
CA LEU A 318 21.74 12.94 2.73
C LEU A 318 22.16 14.21 3.46
N ILE A 319 22.94 15.09 2.82
CA ILE A 319 23.33 16.38 3.38
C ILE A 319 22.13 17.30 3.54
N GLU A 320 21.31 17.44 2.50
CA GLU A 320 20.13 18.30 2.56
C GLU A 320 19.11 17.75 3.57
N LEU A 321 18.92 16.42 3.64
CA LEU A 321 18.12 15.80 4.69
C LEU A 321 18.62 16.15 6.10
N ALA A 322 19.93 16.06 6.33
CA ALA A 322 20.54 16.36 7.62
C ALA A 322 20.44 17.86 7.98
N SER A 323 20.67 18.74 7.00
CA SER A 323 20.59 20.20 7.15
C SER A 323 19.19 20.67 7.48
N ALA A 324 18.19 19.95 7.00
CA ALA A 324 16.83 20.44 7.04
C ALA A 324 16.04 19.85 8.22
N ALA A 325 16.54 18.79 8.86
CA ALA A 325 15.95 18.18 10.05
C ALA A 325 16.15 18.99 11.35
N ASP A 326 17.04 19.98 11.37
CA ASP A 326 17.32 20.97 12.44
C ASP A 326 17.10 20.46 13.89
N SER A 327 17.50 19.22 14.16
CA SER A 327 17.27 18.51 15.42
C SER A 327 18.45 17.60 15.72
N ALA A 328 18.99 17.74 16.93
CA ALA A 328 20.13 16.95 17.39
C ALA A 328 19.81 15.44 17.45
N ASP A 329 18.58 15.07 17.79
CA ASP A 329 18.16 13.67 17.85
C ASP A 329 18.12 13.03 16.45
N HIS A 330 17.62 13.77 15.44
CA HIS A 330 17.60 13.31 14.05
C HIS A 330 19.01 13.25 13.45
N GLN A 331 19.86 14.25 13.70
CA GLN A 331 21.26 14.23 13.27
C GLN A 331 21.99 13.02 13.84
N LYS A 332 21.76 12.70 15.13
CA LYS A 332 22.30 11.51 15.78
C LYS A 332 21.78 10.20 15.18
N GLU A 333 20.48 10.12 14.89
CA GLU A 333 19.87 8.94 14.23
C GLU A 333 20.48 8.71 12.85
N LEU A 334 20.60 9.77 12.04
CA LEU A 334 21.21 9.70 10.71
C LEU A 334 22.70 9.33 10.80
N ASN A 335 23.45 9.93 11.72
CA ASN A 335 24.85 9.59 11.95
C ASN A 335 24.99 8.09 12.28
N THR A 336 24.20 7.61 13.24
CA THR A 336 24.17 6.17 13.60
C THR A 336 23.86 5.28 12.39
N ALA A 337 22.96 5.71 11.51
CA ALA A 337 22.62 4.97 10.30
C ALA A 337 23.78 4.95 9.27
N VAL A 338 24.51 6.05 9.10
CA VAL A 338 25.70 6.11 8.21
C VAL A 338 26.86 5.28 8.78
N LEU A 339 27.12 5.37 10.09
CA LEU A 339 28.23 4.66 10.76
C LEU A 339 28.18 3.14 10.56
N LYS A 340 26.96 2.54 10.46
CA LYS A 340 26.79 1.11 10.19
C LYS A 340 27.46 0.65 8.88
N HIS A 341 27.65 1.55 7.92
CA HIS A 341 28.25 1.25 6.62
C HIS A 341 29.78 1.39 6.61
N LEU A 342 30.38 1.97 7.66
CA LEU A 342 31.83 2.11 7.78
C LEU A 342 32.53 0.77 8.06
N ARG A 343 31.81 -0.27 8.47
CA ARG A 343 32.33 -1.63 8.69
C ARG A 343 31.86 -2.65 7.65
N ASP A 344 31.33 -2.20 6.51
CA ASP A 344 30.91 -3.12 5.44
C ASP A 344 32.12 -3.87 4.86
N GLU A 345 31.96 -5.14 4.50
CA GLU A 345 33.05 -5.96 3.91
C GLU A 345 33.57 -5.37 2.59
N ARG A 346 32.72 -4.62 1.86
CA ARG A 346 33.07 -4.03 0.57
C ARG A 346 33.70 -2.65 0.75
N ALA A 347 34.94 -2.50 0.29
CA ALA A 347 35.67 -1.22 0.32
C ALA A 347 34.92 -0.07 -0.36
N GLY A 348 34.21 -0.33 -1.47
CA GLY A 348 33.41 0.69 -2.17
C GLY A 348 32.28 1.29 -1.32
N VAL A 349 31.70 0.49 -0.42
CA VAL A 349 30.64 0.94 0.50
C VAL A 349 31.25 1.76 1.64
N ARG A 350 32.35 1.29 2.23
CA ARG A 350 33.09 2.05 3.24
C ARG A 350 33.55 3.40 2.71
N LEU A 351 34.12 3.43 1.50
CA LEU A 351 34.55 4.66 0.83
C LEU A 351 33.39 5.66 0.63
N ALA A 352 32.22 5.18 0.22
CA ALA A 352 31.05 6.04 0.05
C ALA A 352 30.54 6.60 1.39
N ALA A 353 30.54 5.79 2.44
CA ALA A 353 30.17 6.21 3.78
C ALA A 353 31.16 7.25 4.35
N VAL A 354 32.47 7.06 4.17
CA VAL A 354 33.51 8.05 4.55
C VAL A 354 33.31 9.37 3.80
N LYS A 355 33.05 9.33 2.49
CA LYS A 355 32.76 10.54 1.71
C LYS A 355 31.48 11.24 2.15
N CYS A 356 30.46 10.48 2.55
CA CYS A 356 29.24 11.04 3.12
C CYS A 356 29.53 11.76 4.44
N GLN A 357 30.30 11.14 5.34
CA GLN A 357 30.69 11.74 6.62
C GLN A 357 31.53 13.01 6.46
N GLN A 358 32.48 13.00 5.52
CA GLN A 358 33.23 14.21 5.16
C GLN A 358 32.30 15.36 4.74
N ALA A 359 31.32 15.07 3.87
CA ALA A 359 30.46 16.10 3.33
C ALA A 359 29.43 16.61 4.35
N LEU A 360 28.97 15.75 5.26
CA LEU A 360 28.15 16.15 6.41
C LEU A 360 28.94 17.03 7.38
N THR A 361 30.20 16.67 7.67
CA THR A 361 31.11 17.48 8.49
C THR A 361 31.33 18.86 7.87
N ASP A 362 31.55 18.94 6.55
CA ASP A 362 31.74 20.22 5.85
C ASP A 362 30.50 21.13 5.89
N LYS A 363 29.29 20.55 5.81
CA LYS A 363 28.05 21.32 5.75
C LYS A 363 27.57 21.77 7.12
N LEU A 364 27.57 20.87 8.10
CA LEU A 364 26.92 21.06 9.40
C LEU A 364 27.89 21.49 10.51
N GLY A 365 29.21 21.30 10.31
CA GLY A 365 30.24 21.79 11.21
C GLY A 365 30.07 21.30 12.66
N GLU A 366 30.13 22.24 13.61
CA GLU A 366 30.13 21.96 15.06
C GLU A 366 28.89 21.17 15.52
N GLU A 367 27.72 21.42 14.93
CA GLU A 367 26.48 20.71 15.30
C GLU A 367 26.59 19.22 15.03
N TRP A 368 27.16 18.84 13.87
CA TRP A 368 27.40 17.43 13.52
C TRP A 368 28.48 16.79 14.41
N LEU A 369 29.50 17.58 14.78
CA LEU A 369 30.58 17.12 15.64
C LEU A 369 30.16 16.94 17.10
N SER A 370 28.95 17.34 17.50
CA SER A 370 28.39 16.93 18.79
C SER A 370 28.33 15.41 18.96
N ALA A 371 28.22 14.66 17.85
CA ALA A 371 28.23 13.21 17.81
C ALA A 371 29.63 12.61 17.57
N LEU A 372 30.70 13.41 17.56
CA LEU A 372 32.08 12.97 17.35
C LEU A 372 32.52 11.81 18.26
N PRO A 373 32.17 11.75 19.56
CA PRO A 373 32.53 10.60 20.40
C PRO A 373 32.06 9.25 19.85
N GLU A 374 30.94 9.22 19.11
CA GLU A 374 30.39 8.01 18.50
C GLU A 374 31.13 7.63 17.20
N MET A 375 31.79 8.59 16.56
CA MET A 375 32.52 8.42 15.30
C MET A 375 33.96 7.96 15.52
N LEU A 376 34.60 8.36 16.62
CA LEU A 376 36.00 8.07 16.93
C LEU A 376 36.40 6.58 16.76
N PRO A 377 35.64 5.59 17.27
CA PRO A 377 36.01 4.18 17.12
C PRO A 377 36.07 3.73 15.66
N TYR A 378 35.24 4.30 14.80
CA TYR A 378 35.22 3.98 13.37
C TYR A 378 36.35 4.68 12.62
N ILE A 379 36.70 5.92 13.01
CA ILE A 379 37.83 6.66 12.45
C ILE A 379 39.12 5.88 12.72
N SER A 380 39.37 5.48 13.97
CA SER A 380 40.57 4.70 14.34
C SER A 380 40.68 3.39 13.56
N GLU A 381 39.57 2.68 13.36
CA GLU A 381 39.56 1.42 12.58
C GLU A 381 39.87 1.65 11.09
N LEU A 382 39.33 2.72 10.51
CA LEU A 382 39.50 3.04 9.08
C LEU A 382 40.83 3.73 8.74
N GLN A 383 41.59 4.19 9.73
CA GLN A 383 42.95 4.68 9.52
C GLN A 383 43.91 3.54 9.12
N ASP A 384 43.59 2.31 9.54
CA ASP A 384 44.35 1.10 9.22
C ASP A 384 43.58 0.20 8.23
N ASP A 385 42.74 0.79 7.34
CA ASP A 385 41.96 0.03 6.35
C ASP A 385 42.85 -0.60 5.26
N ASP A 386 42.52 -1.82 4.84
CA ASP A 386 43.26 -2.55 3.80
C ASP A 386 43.18 -1.87 2.41
N ASP A 387 42.17 -1.03 2.14
CA ASP A 387 42.00 -0.30 0.89
C ASP A 387 42.58 1.13 0.97
N GLU A 388 43.61 1.39 0.17
CA GLU A 388 44.30 2.70 0.13
C GLU A 388 43.38 3.90 -0.16
N ALA A 389 42.27 3.70 -0.89
CA ALA A 389 41.36 4.80 -1.19
C ALA A 389 40.50 5.15 0.02
N VAL A 390 40.07 4.14 0.79
CA VAL A 390 39.38 4.32 2.06
C VAL A 390 40.30 5.00 3.07
N GLU A 391 41.50 4.47 3.28
CA GLU A 391 42.51 5.04 4.20
C GLU A 391 42.76 6.53 3.90
N ARG A 392 42.99 6.87 2.62
CA ARG A 392 43.25 8.25 2.19
C ARG A 392 42.08 9.20 2.44
N GLU A 393 40.85 8.75 2.17
CA GLU A 393 39.66 9.56 2.43
C GLU A 393 39.35 9.65 3.92
N THR A 394 39.70 8.66 4.74
CA THR A 394 39.62 8.74 6.21
C THR A 394 40.58 9.80 6.74
N HIS A 395 41.82 9.85 6.27
CA HIS A 395 42.76 10.91 6.64
C HIS A 395 42.25 12.30 6.23
N ARG A 396 41.64 12.43 5.06
CA ARG A 396 41.01 13.69 4.64
C ARG A 396 39.85 14.06 5.57
N TRP A 397 39.08 13.09 6.05
CA TRP A 397 38.01 13.33 7.01
C TRP A 397 38.53 13.84 8.34
N ILE A 398 39.61 13.25 8.89
CA ILE A 398 40.28 13.71 10.10
C ILE A 398 40.69 15.18 9.95
N VAL A 399 41.38 15.53 8.86
CA VAL A 399 41.82 16.92 8.61
C VAL A 399 40.64 17.91 8.55
N LYS A 400 39.48 17.48 8.01
CA LYS A 400 38.27 18.31 8.01
C LYS A 400 37.72 18.51 9.41
N ILE A 401 37.66 17.47 10.23
CA ILE A 401 37.21 17.58 11.63
C ILE A 401 38.14 18.51 12.42
N GLU A 402 39.45 18.33 12.32
CA GLU A 402 40.44 19.20 12.97
C GLU A 402 40.31 20.65 12.49
N GLY A 403 40.00 20.86 11.21
CA GLY A 403 39.72 22.18 10.64
C GLY A 403 38.50 22.87 11.25
N VAL A 404 37.48 22.12 11.65
CA VAL A 404 36.29 22.65 12.33
C VAL A 404 36.55 22.87 13.82
N LEU A 405 37.22 21.92 14.50
CA LEU A 405 37.48 22.01 15.94
C LEU A 405 38.60 23.00 16.31
N GLY A 406 39.55 23.23 15.41
CA GLY A 406 40.74 24.05 15.66
C GLY A 406 41.81 23.37 16.53
N GLU A 407 41.63 22.09 16.87
CA GLU A 407 42.58 21.26 17.62
C GLU A 407 42.79 19.90 16.94
N SER A 408 43.88 19.22 17.31
CA SER A 408 44.21 17.92 16.70
C SER A 408 43.47 16.76 17.38
N LEU A 409 43.01 15.82 16.54
CA LEU A 409 42.34 14.59 16.96
C LEU A 409 43.30 13.54 17.55
N ASP A 410 44.62 13.72 17.42
CA ASP A 410 45.64 12.75 17.84
C ASP A 410 45.55 12.36 19.34
N SER A 411 45.04 13.26 20.18
CA SER A 411 44.87 12.99 21.62
C SER A 411 43.65 12.13 21.96
N MET A 412 42.69 12.03 21.02
CA MET A 412 41.42 11.31 21.17
C MET A 412 41.40 9.98 20.41
N LEU A 413 42.36 9.78 19.49
CA LEU A 413 42.53 8.57 18.68
C LEU A 413 43.54 7.56 19.29
N GLN A 414 44.13 7.89 20.44
CA GLN A 414 44.98 7.00 21.27
C GLN A 414 44.13 6.18 22.24
#